data_AF-A2DXE8-F1
#
_entry.id   AF-A2DXE8-F1
#
_cell.length_a   1.000
_cell.length_b   1.000
_cell.length_c   1.000
_cell.angle_alpha   90.00
_cell.angle_beta   90.00
_cell.angle_gamma   90.00
#
_symmetry.space_group_name_H-M   'P 1'
#
loop_
_entity.id
_entity.type
_entity.pdbx_description
1 polymer ?
#
loop_
_entity_poly.entity_id
_entity_poly.type
_entity_poly.pdbx_seq_one_letter_code
_entity_poly.pdbx_strand_id
1 'polypeptide(L)'
;MSERGGFRGRGGNDRRGGGGDRRGGDFHDRRGGNDRGNRGGNDKGGRFGDKGGRGGGRGAPRGRGGMGGRGGGRAAIQPHKYPGVFIGHQRGDMLLTLNMVPGKSVYNEKLITVDGPNGQIEYREWNPYRSKIGSCLLVGIDKFGIKPGASVLYLGAASGTTVSHVSDIVGPTGRVYAVEFSHRVGRELCNLAKSRPNIVPIIEDARHPQKYRMLVPMVDYMFADVAQPDQARIFVLNGQFFLKNNGGYMLCVKASCVDSTLDPHKVYAMAQQELKDAGFQNEEMADIEDHHRGHACIIGTYRPTPTN
;
A
#
# COMPACT_ATOMS: atom_id res chain seq x y z
N MET A 1 24.24 37.95 61.99
CA MET A 1 23.84 39.10 62.83
C MET A 1 22.63 39.73 62.17
N SER A 2 21.44 39.44 62.72
CA SER A 2 20.49 40.43 63.31
C SER A 2 19.58 41.06 62.25
N GLU A 3 18.25 41.16 62.33
CA GLU A 3 17.17 40.83 63.29
C GLU A 3 15.85 41.00 62.49
N ARG A 4 14.84 40.12 62.60
CA ARG A 4 13.54 40.29 63.32
C ARG A 4 12.79 41.59 63.00
N GLY A 5 11.47 41.63 62.75
CA GLY A 5 10.35 40.69 62.96
C GLY A 5 9.10 41.22 62.20
N GLY A 6 8.07 40.42 61.92
CA GLY A 6 6.85 40.20 62.74
C GLY A 6 5.75 41.21 62.34
N PHE A 7 4.43 40.96 62.30
CA PHE A 7 3.57 39.83 62.62
C PHE A 7 2.10 40.28 62.36
N ARG A 8 1.16 39.35 62.10
CA ARG A 8 -0.34 39.50 62.13
C ARG A 8 -0.97 40.41 61.07
N GLY A 9 -2.11 40.10 60.46
CA GLY A 9 -3.32 39.31 60.77
C GLY A 9 -4.45 40.07 60.01
N ARG A 10 -5.66 39.62 59.71
CA ARG A 10 -6.58 38.58 60.19
C ARG A 10 -7.90 38.88 59.43
N GLY A 11 -8.77 37.89 59.25
CA GLY A 11 -10.19 38.10 58.90
C GLY A 11 -10.45 37.83 57.42
N GLY A 12 -11.18 36.77 57.05
CA GLY A 12 -12.55 36.51 57.49
C GLY A 12 -13.46 37.18 56.44
N ASN A 13 -14.49 36.57 55.89
CA ASN A 13 -15.34 35.52 56.41
C ASN A 13 -16.28 35.10 55.27
N ASP A 14 -16.76 33.85 55.29
CA ASP A 14 -18.19 33.51 55.12
C ASP A 14 -18.95 33.95 53.85
N ARG A 15 -19.77 33.14 53.17
CA ARG A 15 -20.60 32.03 53.65
C ARG A 15 -21.43 31.48 52.47
N ARG A 16 -21.82 30.21 52.64
CA ARG A 16 -23.11 29.58 52.29
C ARG A 16 -23.45 29.42 50.81
N GLY A 17 -23.91 28.26 50.37
CA GLY A 17 -24.35 27.08 51.10
C GLY A 17 -25.53 26.41 50.40
N GLY A 18 -25.74 25.14 50.73
CA GLY A 18 -26.99 24.41 50.54
C GLY A 18 -27.10 23.76 49.15
N GLY A 19 -27.32 22.46 49.00
CA GLY A 19 -27.74 21.45 49.97
C GLY A 19 -28.97 20.71 49.44
N GLY A 20 -28.90 19.39 49.45
CA GLY A 20 -30.05 18.47 49.38
C GLY A 20 -30.67 18.29 47.99
N ASP A 21 -31.32 17.20 47.65
CA ASP A 21 -31.56 15.92 48.32
C ASP A 21 -32.37 15.08 47.31
N ARG A 22 -32.10 13.76 47.27
CA ARG A 22 -33.06 12.65 47.09
C ARG A 22 -33.98 12.59 45.85
N ARG A 23 -33.97 11.41 45.23
CA ARG A 23 -35.07 10.42 45.03
C ARG A 23 -34.68 9.57 43.80
N GLY A 24 -34.59 8.25 43.82
CA GLY A 24 -35.43 7.27 44.50
C GLY A 24 -36.65 6.98 43.64
N GLY A 25 -36.70 5.82 42.97
CA GLY A 25 -37.90 5.36 42.26
C GLY A 25 -37.66 4.29 41.20
N ASP A 26 -37.55 3.03 41.64
CA ASP A 26 -38.19 1.92 40.92
C ASP A 26 -39.71 2.15 40.88
N PHE A 27 -40.39 1.67 39.83
CA PHE A 27 -41.65 0.89 39.86
C PHE A 27 -42.39 0.90 38.50
N HIS A 28 -42.59 -0.32 37.98
CA HIS A 28 -43.81 -0.91 37.39
C HIS A 28 -44.60 -0.27 36.24
N ASP A 29 -44.83 -1.14 35.23
CA ASP A 29 -46.10 -1.46 34.55
C ASP A 29 -47.14 -0.35 34.31
N ARG A 30 -47.58 -0.20 33.06
CA ARG A 30 -48.89 -0.70 32.57
C ARG A 30 -49.26 -0.17 31.17
N ARG A 31 -49.68 -1.14 30.35
CA ARG A 31 -50.88 -1.18 29.48
C ARG A 31 -51.12 -0.14 28.37
N GLY A 32 -51.51 -0.71 27.23
CA GLY A 32 -52.49 -0.16 26.28
C GLY A 32 -51.93 -0.18 24.85
N GLY A 33 -52.32 -1.06 23.93
CA GLY A 33 -53.63 -1.67 23.71
C GLY A 33 -54.39 -0.88 22.65
N ASN A 34 -54.37 -1.38 21.40
CA ASN A 34 -55.40 -1.28 20.35
C ASN A 34 -54.77 -1.85 19.06
N ASP A 35 -55.05 -3.08 18.63
CA ASP A 35 -56.34 -3.61 18.13
C ASP A 35 -57.05 -2.67 17.14
N ARG A 36 -56.87 -2.96 15.85
CA ARG A 36 -57.95 -3.01 14.86
C ARG A 36 -57.72 -4.19 13.93
N GLY A 37 -58.45 -5.27 14.20
CA GLY A 37 -58.65 -6.35 13.27
C GLY A 37 -59.79 -6.10 12.28
N ASN A 38 -60.10 -7.19 11.58
CA ASN A 38 -61.33 -7.51 10.84
C ASN A 38 -61.41 -6.92 9.42
N ARG A 39 -61.78 -7.64 8.34
CA ARG A 39 -62.62 -8.85 8.13
C ARG A 39 -62.13 -9.56 6.86
N GLY A 40 -62.11 -10.90 6.80
CA GLY A 40 -63.22 -11.74 6.31
C GLY A 40 -62.91 -12.16 4.86
N GLY A 41 -62.80 -13.42 4.46
CA GLY A 41 -63.63 -14.57 4.80
C GLY A 41 -64.71 -14.74 3.71
N ASN A 42 -64.47 -15.59 2.70
CA ASN A 42 -65.41 -16.63 2.29
C ASN A 42 -65.00 -17.41 1.03
N ASP A 43 -65.28 -18.70 1.15
CA ASP A 43 -65.35 -19.77 0.16
C ASP A 43 -66.19 -19.50 -1.10
N LYS A 44 -65.81 -20.23 -2.17
CA LYS A 44 -66.62 -20.90 -3.21
C LYS A 44 -65.70 -21.11 -4.42
N GLY A 45 -65.51 -22.27 -5.04
CA GLY A 45 -66.26 -23.53 -5.05
C GLY A 45 -66.25 -24.06 -6.49
N GLY A 46 -65.75 -25.29 -6.69
CA GLY A 46 -65.97 -26.14 -7.89
C GLY A 46 -65.35 -25.68 -9.22
N ARG A 47 -65.16 -26.52 -10.25
CA ARG A 47 -65.37 -27.96 -10.47
C ARG A 47 -64.91 -28.23 -11.93
N PHE A 48 -64.38 -29.43 -12.20
CA PHE A 48 -64.15 -30.05 -13.53
C PHE A 48 -63.09 -29.40 -14.45
N GLY A 49 -62.29 -30.12 -15.24
CA GLY A 49 -62.21 -31.53 -15.55
C GLY A 49 -61.45 -31.73 -16.88
N ASP A 50 -60.63 -32.77 -16.91
CA ASP A 50 -60.34 -33.66 -18.05
C ASP A 50 -59.30 -33.30 -19.16
N LYS A 51 -58.74 -34.40 -19.69
CA LYS A 51 -57.81 -34.62 -20.82
C LYS A 51 -56.34 -34.29 -20.55
N GLY A 52 -55.36 -35.21 -20.65
CA GLY A 52 -55.34 -36.54 -21.24
C GLY A 52 -54.04 -36.73 -22.05
N GLY A 53 -53.41 -37.90 -21.96
CA GLY A 53 -52.40 -38.40 -22.91
C GLY A 53 -50.94 -38.28 -22.43
N ARG A 54 -50.32 -39.36 -21.94
CA ARG A 54 -49.53 -40.37 -22.68
C ARG A 54 -48.27 -39.83 -23.39
N GLY A 55 -47.11 -40.36 -23.01
CA GLY A 55 -45.95 -40.44 -23.90
C GLY A 55 -44.61 -40.45 -23.18
N GLY A 56 -44.05 -41.63 -22.93
CA GLY A 56 -42.72 -41.79 -22.35
C GLY A 56 -41.58 -41.47 -23.31
N GLY A 57 -40.41 -41.16 -22.74
CA GLY A 57 -39.15 -41.02 -23.47
C GLY A 57 -37.97 -41.08 -22.50
N ARG A 58 -37.35 -42.25 -22.39
CA ARG A 58 -36.05 -42.47 -21.74
C ARG A 58 -34.95 -41.70 -22.50
N GLY A 59 -34.08 -40.98 -21.79
CA GLY A 59 -32.88 -40.36 -22.38
C GLY A 59 -31.96 -39.74 -21.31
N ALA A 60 -30.72 -40.22 -21.27
CA ALA A 60 -29.71 -40.12 -20.21
C ALA A 60 -29.20 -38.70 -19.82
N PRO A 61 -28.52 -38.56 -18.66
CA PRO A 61 -27.91 -37.31 -18.19
C PRO A 61 -26.57 -37.06 -18.90
N ARG A 62 -26.50 -36.02 -19.75
CA ARG A 62 -25.24 -35.38 -20.16
C ARG A 62 -25.02 -34.20 -19.20
N GLY A 63 -24.02 -34.17 -18.33
CA GLY A 63 -22.63 -34.54 -18.59
C GLY A 63 -21.86 -33.28 -19.00
N ARG A 64 -21.55 -32.45 -18.01
CA ARG A 64 -20.34 -31.63 -17.87
C ARG A 64 -19.67 -31.16 -19.18
N GLY A 65 -19.97 -29.93 -19.57
CA GLY A 65 -19.26 -29.20 -20.62
C GLY A 65 -19.05 -27.74 -20.22
N GLY A 66 -18.47 -27.52 -19.04
CA GLY A 66 -17.93 -26.20 -18.70
C GLY A 66 -16.79 -25.90 -19.66
N MET A 67 -17.05 -25.04 -20.65
CA MET A 67 -16.05 -24.49 -21.56
C MET A 67 -15.21 -23.45 -20.80
N GLY A 68 -14.47 -23.93 -19.80
CA GLY A 68 -13.37 -23.20 -19.21
C GLY A 68 -12.23 -23.19 -20.22
N GLY A 69 -11.90 -22.01 -20.74
CA GLY A 69 -10.74 -21.81 -21.61
C GLY A 69 -9.48 -22.32 -20.91
N ARG A 70 -8.96 -23.45 -21.40
CA ARG A 70 -7.69 -24.05 -20.97
C ARG A 70 -6.68 -23.93 -22.10
N GLY A 71 -5.47 -23.55 -21.74
CA GLY A 71 -4.27 -23.59 -22.58
C GLY A 71 -4.10 -22.31 -23.39
N GLY A 72 -3.57 -21.23 -22.83
CA GLY A 72 -2.22 -21.24 -22.32
C GLY A 72 -1.24 -21.29 -23.49
N GLY A 73 -1.34 -20.32 -24.41
CA GLY A 73 -0.21 -20.03 -25.30
C GLY A 73 0.98 -19.82 -24.39
N ARG A 74 2.03 -20.64 -24.55
CA ARG A 74 3.26 -20.54 -23.76
C ARG A 74 3.65 -19.08 -23.74
N ALA A 75 3.45 -18.41 -22.60
CA ALA A 75 4.00 -17.09 -22.42
C ALA A 75 5.49 -17.28 -22.60
N ALA A 76 6.07 -16.70 -23.65
CA ALA A 76 7.51 -16.54 -23.67
C ALA A 76 7.82 -15.52 -22.57
N ILE A 77 8.09 -16.03 -21.37
CA ILE A 77 8.54 -15.22 -20.24
C ILE A 77 10.05 -15.13 -20.39
N GLN A 78 10.54 -13.91 -20.59
CA GLN A 78 11.95 -13.61 -20.71
C GLN A 78 12.42 -12.84 -19.47
N PRO A 79 13.62 -13.10 -18.96
CA PRO A 79 14.21 -12.26 -17.91
C PRO A 79 14.45 -10.85 -18.45
N HIS A 80 14.14 -9.84 -17.64
CA HIS A 80 14.44 -8.44 -17.96
C HIS A 80 15.93 -8.14 -17.67
N LYS A 81 16.45 -6.99 -18.13
CA LYS A 81 17.76 -6.46 -17.72
C LYS A 81 17.93 -6.28 -16.20
N TYR A 82 16.82 -6.21 -15.46
CA TYR A 82 16.81 -6.04 -14.01
C TYR A 82 16.56 -7.37 -13.31
N PRO A 83 17.41 -7.79 -12.36
CA PRO A 83 17.21 -9.03 -11.62
C PRO A 83 15.85 -9.09 -10.91
N GLY A 84 15.12 -10.20 -11.07
CA GLY A 84 13.81 -10.41 -10.45
C GLY A 84 12.62 -9.80 -11.21
N VAL A 85 12.87 -9.09 -12.31
CA VAL A 85 11.85 -8.58 -13.24
C VAL A 85 11.87 -9.41 -14.52
N PHE A 86 10.69 -9.64 -15.10
CA PHE A 86 10.50 -10.44 -16.30
C PHE A 86 9.59 -9.72 -17.29
N ILE A 87 9.65 -10.11 -18.55
CA ILE A 87 8.76 -9.65 -19.62
C ILE A 87 7.96 -10.85 -20.12
N GLY A 88 6.64 -10.70 -20.21
CA GLY A 88 5.77 -11.69 -20.82
C GLY A 88 5.31 -11.24 -22.21
N HIS A 89 5.55 -12.06 -23.24
CA HIS A 89 5.00 -11.84 -24.58
C HIS A 89 3.76 -12.72 -24.79
N GLN A 90 2.57 -12.25 -24.39
CA GLN A 90 1.30 -12.96 -24.63
C GLN A 90 0.31 -12.17 -25.49
N ARG A 91 0.11 -10.88 -25.18
CA ARG A 91 -0.83 -9.98 -25.86
C ARG A 91 -0.26 -8.55 -25.85
N GLY A 92 0.99 -8.43 -26.31
CA GLY A 92 1.87 -7.31 -26.03
C GLY A 92 2.80 -7.61 -24.86
N ASP A 93 3.81 -6.75 -24.72
CA ASP A 93 4.85 -6.88 -23.71
C ASP A 93 4.33 -6.37 -22.38
N MET A 94 4.39 -7.23 -21.36
CA MET A 94 3.97 -6.90 -20.00
C MET A 94 5.11 -7.11 -19.01
N LEU A 95 5.27 -6.18 -18.07
CA LEU A 95 6.19 -6.35 -16.95
C LEU A 95 5.62 -7.36 -15.97
N LEU A 96 6.46 -8.29 -15.53
CA LEU A 96 6.13 -9.39 -14.66
C LEU A 96 7.09 -9.46 -13.48
N THR A 97 6.59 -9.94 -12.35
CA THR A 97 7.37 -10.28 -11.15
C THR A 97 7.02 -11.70 -10.71
N LEU A 98 7.98 -12.41 -10.12
CA LEU A 98 7.76 -13.76 -9.61
C LEU A 98 6.90 -13.70 -8.34
N ASN A 99 5.74 -14.36 -8.31
CA ASN A 99 4.87 -14.30 -7.16
C ASN A 99 5.48 -15.05 -5.97
N MET A 100 5.71 -14.36 -4.85
CA MET A 100 6.17 -15.00 -3.62
C MET A 100 5.06 -15.81 -2.92
N VAL A 101 3.78 -15.50 -3.17
CA VAL A 101 2.63 -16.17 -2.56
C VAL A 101 1.69 -16.70 -3.67
N PRO A 102 1.99 -17.87 -4.25
CA PRO A 102 1.22 -18.42 -5.36
C PRO A 102 -0.28 -18.55 -5.08
N GLY A 103 -1.11 -18.29 -6.09
CA GLY A 103 -2.57 -18.37 -6.02
C GLY A 103 -3.26 -17.15 -5.40
N LYS A 104 -2.52 -16.14 -4.95
CA LYS A 104 -3.06 -14.93 -4.33
C LYS A 104 -2.62 -13.66 -5.08
N SER A 105 -3.59 -12.98 -5.70
CA SER A 105 -3.42 -11.61 -6.19
C SER A 105 -3.57 -10.59 -5.05
N VAL A 106 -3.00 -9.40 -5.21
CA VAL A 106 -3.05 -8.33 -4.20
C VAL A 106 -4.11 -7.29 -4.52
N TYR A 107 -4.19 -6.86 -5.77
CA TYR A 107 -5.08 -5.81 -6.23
C TYR A 107 -5.85 -6.23 -7.49
N ASN A 108 -6.04 -7.55 -7.66
CA ASN A 108 -6.70 -8.19 -8.79
C ASN A 108 -5.95 -8.04 -10.14
N GLU A 109 -4.63 -8.00 -10.08
CA GLU A 109 -3.74 -8.14 -11.24
C GLU A 109 -3.80 -9.56 -11.85
N LYS A 110 -3.46 -9.67 -13.14
CA LYS A 110 -3.42 -10.96 -13.83
C LYS A 110 -2.29 -11.82 -13.30
N LEU A 111 -2.61 -13.08 -13.00
CA LEU A 111 -1.65 -14.11 -12.64
C LEU A 111 -1.36 -14.98 -13.87
N ILE A 112 -0.09 -15.29 -14.10
CA ILE A 112 0.38 -16.12 -15.21
C ILE A 112 1.14 -17.29 -14.63
N THR A 113 0.56 -18.48 -14.73
CA THR A 113 1.19 -19.72 -14.29
C THR A 113 1.89 -20.38 -15.48
N VAL A 114 3.14 -20.77 -15.28
CA VAL A 114 3.96 -21.53 -16.24
C VAL A 114 4.51 -22.76 -15.55
N ASP A 115 4.50 -23.90 -16.25
CA ASP A 115 5.14 -25.12 -15.76
C ASP A 115 6.67 -24.97 -15.82
N GLY A 116 7.32 -24.97 -14.66
CA GLY A 116 8.77 -24.92 -14.54
C GLY A 116 9.38 -26.28 -14.17
N PRO A 117 10.73 -26.36 -14.10
CA PRO A 117 11.43 -27.62 -13.80
C PRO A 117 11.09 -28.19 -12.41
N ASN A 118 10.81 -27.31 -11.44
CA ASN A 118 10.57 -27.65 -10.04
C ASN A 118 9.09 -27.50 -9.62
N GLY A 119 8.18 -27.48 -10.60
CA GLY A 119 6.75 -27.26 -10.39
C GLY A 119 6.23 -25.98 -11.05
N GLN A 120 5.00 -25.62 -10.71
CA GLN A 120 4.35 -24.44 -11.29
C GLN A 120 4.93 -23.15 -10.72
N ILE A 121 5.39 -22.30 -11.63
CA ILE A 121 5.90 -20.95 -11.33
C ILE A 121 4.78 -19.97 -11.67
N GLU A 122 4.42 -19.12 -10.72
CA GLU A 122 3.39 -18.10 -10.92
C GLU A 122 4.03 -16.71 -10.98
N TYR A 123 3.67 -15.96 -12.02
CA TYR A 123 4.08 -14.58 -12.23
C TYR A 123 2.88 -13.64 -12.05
N ARG A 124 3.16 -12.43 -11.57
CA ARG A 124 2.19 -11.35 -11.41
C ARG A 124 2.46 -10.25 -12.43
N GLU A 125 1.41 -9.81 -13.10
CA GLU A 125 1.45 -8.62 -13.94
C GLU A 125 1.72 -7.38 -13.10
N TRP A 126 2.72 -6.59 -13.50
CA TRP A 126 3.07 -5.33 -12.88
C TRP A 126 2.64 -4.17 -13.77
N ASN A 127 1.59 -3.48 -13.38
CA ASN A 127 1.02 -2.38 -14.16
C ASN A 127 1.82 -1.07 -13.99
N PRO A 128 2.46 -0.52 -15.05
CA PRO A 128 3.19 0.75 -14.98
C PRO A 128 2.31 1.95 -14.60
N TYR A 129 1.06 2.01 -15.07
CA TYR A 129 0.12 3.09 -14.75
C TYR A 129 -0.29 3.15 -13.27
N ARG A 130 -0.01 2.10 -12.50
CA ARG A 130 -0.26 2.06 -11.04
C ARG A 130 1.01 2.15 -10.20
N SER A 131 2.18 1.96 -10.81
CA SER A 131 3.47 1.86 -10.12
C SER A 131 4.49 2.77 -10.79
N LYS A 132 4.95 3.80 -10.07
CA LYS A 132 5.98 4.71 -10.60
C LYS A 132 7.30 3.98 -10.86
N ILE A 133 7.65 2.99 -10.03
CA ILE A 133 8.78 2.10 -10.31
C ILE A 133 8.55 1.35 -11.62
N GLY A 134 7.36 0.80 -11.84
CA GLY A 134 7.01 0.09 -13.07
C GLY A 134 7.15 0.97 -14.31
N SER A 135 6.71 2.24 -14.22
CA SER A 135 6.94 3.24 -15.29
C SER A 135 8.41 3.51 -15.53
N CYS A 136 9.23 3.65 -14.49
CA CYS A 136 10.68 3.87 -14.64
C CYS A 136 11.37 2.68 -15.33
N LEU A 137 10.96 1.46 -15.01
CA LEU A 137 11.52 0.26 -15.65
C LEU A 137 11.16 0.20 -17.14
N LEU A 138 9.97 0.70 -17.52
CA LEU A 138 9.53 0.77 -18.92
C LEU A 138 10.25 1.88 -19.68
N VAL A 139 10.47 3.05 -19.07
CA VAL A 139 11.31 4.14 -19.62
C VAL A 139 12.75 3.68 -19.83
N GLY A 140 13.23 2.75 -19.00
CA GLY A 140 14.47 2.03 -19.25
C GLY A 140 15.68 2.54 -18.47
N ILE A 141 15.50 2.83 -17.18
CA ILE A 141 16.57 3.34 -16.29
C ILE A 141 17.83 2.46 -16.24
N ASP A 142 19.01 3.02 -15.99
CA ASP A 142 20.24 2.23 -15.90
C ASP A 142 20.54 1.78 -14.47
N LYS A 143 20.24 2.64 -13.48
CA LYS A 143 20.63 2.43 -12.08
C LYS A 143 19.47 1.93 -11.22
N PHE A 144 19.13 0.66 -11.38
CA PHE A 144 18.12 0.00 -10.55
C PHE A 144 18.76 -0.87 -9.46
N GLY A 145 18.65 -0.46 -8.20
CA GLY A 145 19.29 -1.13 -7.07
C GLY A 145 18.44 -2.16 -6.33
N ILE A 146 17.16 -2.33 -6.70
CA ILE A 146 16.29 -3.35 -6.11
C ILE A 146 16.60 -4.69 -6.79
N LYS A 147 17.24 -5.58 -6.04
CA LYS A 147 17.67 -6.90 -6.50
C LYS A 147 17.32 -7.98 -5.46
N PRO A 148 17.28 -9.27 -5.86
CA PRO A 148 17.10 -10.36 -4.91
C PRO A 148 18.09 -10.28 -3.74
N GLY A 149 17.59 -10.38 -2.51
CA GLY A 149 18.38 -10.30 -1.28
C GLY A 149 18.65 -8.87 -0.76
N ALA A 150 18.28 -7.82 -1.48
CA ALA A 150 18.49 -6.44 -1.03
C ALA A 150 17.58 -6.06 0.14
N SER A 151 18.05 -5.17 1.01
CA SER A 151 17.20 -4.49 2.00
C SER A 151 16.72 -3.16 1.42
N VAL A 152 15.40 -2.95 1.36
CA VAL A 152 14.77 -1.78 0.74
C VAL A 152 13.94 -1.01 1.75
N LEU A 153 14.15 0.30 1.87
CA LEU A 153 13.24 1.21 2.58
C LEU A 153 12.28 1.87 1.58
N TYR A 154 10.98 1.74 1.80
CA TYR A 154 9.92 2.29 0.97
C TYR A 154 9.14 3.34 1.75
N LEU A 155 9.25 4.60 1.35
CA LEU A 155 8.55 5.73 1.98
C LEU A 155 7.28 6.05 1.18
N GLY A 156 6.12 6.05 1.85
CA GLY A 156 4.82 6.26 1.21
C GLY A 156 4.26 4.97 0.61
N ALA A 157 4.23 3.91 1.40
CA ALA A 157 3.83 2.56 0.94
C ALA A 157 2.35 2.44 0.54
N ALA A 158 1.49 3.36 0.99
CA ALA A 158 0.04 3.31 0.83
C ALA A 158 -0.50 1.91 1.16
N SER A 159 -1.34 1.33 0.31
CA SER A 159 -1.94 0.01 0.51
C SER A 159 -0.99 -1.15 0.20
N GLY A 160 0.23 -0.85 -0.27
CA GLY A 160 1.26 -1.84 -0.56
C GLY A 160 1.16 -2.49 -1.94
N THR A 161 0.44 -1.91 -2.90
CA THR A 161 0.35 -2.42 -4.28
C THR A 161 1.73 -2.58 -4.92
N THR A 162 2.51 -1.50 -4.97
CA THR A 162 3.89 -1.51 -5.49
C THR A 162 4.85 -2.23 -4.55
N VAL A 163 4.67 -2.07 -3.23
CA VAL A 163 5.48 -2.76 -2.21
C VAL A 163 5.42 -4.28 -2.38
N SER A 164 4.27 -4.82 -2.78
CA SER A 164 4.13 -6.25 -3.04
C SER A 164 5.03 -6.73 -4.19
N HIS A 165 5.22 -5.93 -5.24
CA HIS A 165 6.12 -6.26 -6.35
C HIS A 165 7.59 -6.08 -5.96
N VAL A 166 7.92 -5.04 -5.18
CA VAL A 166 9.27 -4.87 -4.62
C VAL A 166 9.65 -6.06 -3.73
N SER A 167 8.71 -6.51 -2.90
CA SER A 167 8.84 -7.73 -2.08
C SER A 167 9.09 -8.97 -2.94
N ASP A 168 8.36 -9.12 -4.03
CA ASP A 168 8.51 -10.25 -4.95
C ASP A 168 9.91 -10.26 -5.62
N ILE A 169 10.45 -9.09 -5.99
CA ILE A 169 11.80 -8.94 -6.58
C ILE A 169 12.90 -9.25 -5.56
N VAL A 170 12.77 -8.67 -4.36
CA VAL A 170 13.73 -8.84 -3.27
C VAL A 170 13.74 -10.29 -2.77
N GLY A 171 12.60 -10.98 -2.84
CA GLY A 171 12.46 -12.37 -2.50
C GLY A 171 12.54 -12.65 -0.99
N PRO A 172 12.66 -13.93 -0.60
CA PRO A 172 12.60 -14.36 0.80
C PRO A 172 13.86 -14.00 1.62
N THR A 173 14.99 -13.75 0.95
CA THR A 173 16.26 -13.45 1.62
C THR A 173 16.44 -11.98 1.95
N GLY A 174 15.80 -11.08 1.21
CA GLY A 174 15.84 -9.65 1.51
C GLY A 174 14.63 -9.17 2.30
N ARG A 175 14.58 -7.86 2.54
CA ARG A 175 13.56 -7.23 3.39
C ARG A 175 13.06 -5.93 2.78
N VAL A 176 11.76 -5.66 2.93
CA VAL A 176 11.15 -4.40 2.53
C VAL A 176 10.52 -3.73 3.74
N TYR A 177 11.09 -2.59 4.15
CA TYR A 177 10.57 -1.75 5.24
C TYR A 177 9.61 -0.74 4.63
N ALA A 178 8.32 -0.90 4.87
CA ALA A 178 7.27 -0.13 4.23
C ALA A 178 6.69 0.89 5.21
N VAL A 179 7.02 2.17 5.03
CA VAL A 179 6.58 3.28 5.89
C VAL A 179 5.32 3.90 5.32
N GLU A 180 4.27 3.98 6.13
CA GLU A 180 3.01 4.62 5.79
C GLU A 180 2.48 5.41 7.00
N PHE A 181 1.98 6.62 6.77
CA PHE A 181 1.46 7.48 7.84
C PHE A 181 -0.01 7.16 8.17
N SER A 182 -0.80 6.83 7.15
CA SER A 182 -2.24 6.64 7.31
C SER A 182 -2.57 5.33 8.01
N HIS A 183 -3.27 5.42 9.14
CA HIS A 183 -3.76 4.25 9.87
C HIS A 183 -4.81 3.45 9.06
N ARG A 184 -5.63 4.13 8.24
CA ARG A 184 -6.66 3.48 7.43
C ARG A 184 -6.01 2.57 6.38
N VAL A 185 -5.09 3.14 5.61
CA VAL A 185 -4.39 2.44 4.54
C VAL A 185 -3.37 1.46 5.11
N GLY A 186 -2.76 1.80 6.24
CA GLY A 186 -1.87 0.93 7.01
C GLY A 186 -2.48 -0.41 7.40
N ARG A 187 -3.80 -0.51 7.59
CA ARG A 187 -4.48 -1.80 7.82
C ARG A 187 -4.34 -2.75 6.63
N GLU A 188 -4.45 -2.22 5.41
CA GLU A 188 -4.28 -3.00 4.18
C GLU A 188 -2.82 -3.44 4.02
N LEU A 189 -1.87 -2.53 4.30
CA LEU A 189 -0.44 -2.84 4.30
C LEU A 189 -0.09 -3.93 5.32
N CYS A 190 -0.64 -3.86 6.54
CA CYS A 190 -0.46 -4.90 7.56
C CYS A 190 -1.08 -6.23 7.13
N ASN A 191 -2.22 -6.23 6.46
CA ASN A 191 -2.84 -7.45 5.93
C ASN A 191 -2.02 -8.06 4.78
N LEU A 192 -1.37 -7.22 3.96
CA LEU A 192 -0.42 -7.68 2.94
C LEU A 192 0.79 -8.36 3.60
N ALA A 193 1.37 -7.73 4.62
CA ALA A 193 2.52 -8.24 5.36
C ALA A 193 2.26 -9.58 6.06
N LYS A 194 1.02 -9.87 6.49
CA LYS A 194 0.65 -11.20 7.01
C LYS A 194 0.91 -12.33 6.01
N SER A 195 0.69 -12.08 4.71
CA SER A 195 0.97 -13.07 3.67
C SER A 195 2.41 -13.04 3.16
N ARG A 196 3.13 -11.92 3.32
CA ARG A 196 4.48 -11.72 2.80
C ARG A 196 5.45 -11.41 3.94
N PRO A 197 6.15 -12.42 4.48
CA PRO A 197 6.94 -12.27 5.71
C PRO A 197 8.19 -11.39 5.55
N ASN A 198 8.62 -11.10 4.32
CA ASN A 198 9.73 -10.20 4.03
C ASN A 198 9.33 -8.70 4.08
N ILE A 199 8.05 -8.37 4.21
CA ILE A 199 7.56 -6.99 4.39
C ILE A 199 7.43 -6.68 5.88
N VAL A 200 8.05 -5.58 6.31
CA VAL A 200 7.91 -5.00 7.65
C VAL A 200 7.07 -3.72 7.52
N PRO A 201 5.78 -3.74 7.90
CA PRO A 201 4.92 -2.55 7.85
C PRO A 201 5.22 -1.63 9.03
N ILE A 202 5.45 -0.35 8.77
CA ILE A 202 5.75 0.68 9.76
C ILE A 202 4.70 1.78 9.62
N ILE A 203 3.78 1.86 10.59
CA ILE A 203 2.70 2.87 10.58
C ILE A 203 3.15 4.09 11.38
N GLU A 204 4.01 4.91 10.78
CA GLU A 204 4.58 6.11 11.38
C GLU A 204 4.80 7.22 10.35
N ASP A 205 5.00 8.44 10.85
CA ASP A 205 5.30 9.60 10.01
C ASP A 205 6.77 9.61 9.55
N ALA A 206 6.98 9.55 8.24
CA ALA A 206 8.31 9.55 7.62
C ALA A 206 9.12 10.83 7.89
N ARG A 207 8.48 11.93 8.34
CA ARG A 207 9.17 13.16 8.79
C ARG A 207 10.01 12.95 10.06
N HIS A 208 9.76 11.87 10.79
CA HIS A 208 10.34 11.60 12.11
C HIS A 208 11.03 10.22 12.16
N PRO A 209 12.12 10.00 11.41
CA PRO A 209 12.81 8.71 11.33
C PRO A 209 13.28 8.15 12.68
N GLN A 210 13.52 9.02 13.66
CA GLN A 210 13.87 8.65 15.03
C GLN A 210 12.83 7.73 15.70
N LYS A 211 11.55 7.82 15.31
CA LYS A 211 10.47 7.01 15.91
C LYS A 211 10.57 5.53 15.55
N TYR A 212 11.02 5.22 14.34
CA TYR A 212 11.16 3.84 13.86
C TYR A 212 12.62 3.42 13.68
N ARG A 213 13.56 4.19 14.24
CA ARG A 213 15.00 3.87 14.18
C ARG A 213 15.37 2.50 14.74
N MET A 214 14.55 1.97 15.65
CA MET A 214 14.77 0.64 16.25
C MET A 214 14.32 -0.51 15.34
N LEU A 215 13.48 -0.22 14.33
CA LEU A 215 12.88 -1.23 13.46
C LEU A 215 13.67 -1.39 12.15
N VAL A 216 14.27 -0.32 11.65
CA VAL A 216 14.91 -0.28 10.33
C VAL A 216 16.44 -0.33 10.50
N PRO A 217 17.12 -1.40 10.04
CA PRO A 217 18.57 -1.45 9.95
C PRO A 217 19.07 -0.64 8.74
N MET A 218 20.38 -0.60 8.53
CA MET A 218 20.94 0.01 7.32
C MET A 218 20.46 -0.72 6.05
N VAL A 219 19.87 0.02 5.10
CA VAL A 219 19.29 -0.49 3.85
C VAL A 219 20.21 -0.26 2.66
N ASP A 220 20.06 -1.09 1.63
CA ASP A 220 20.83 -1.01 0.38
C ASP A 220 20.19 -0.07 -0.63
N TYR A 221 18.86 0.04 -0.59
CA TYR A 221 18.09 0.89 -1.50
C TYR A 221 16.98 1.64 -0.78
N MET A 222 16.75 2.90 -1.17
CA MET A 222 15.63 3.70 -0.66
C MET A 222 14.77 4.23 -1.79
N PHE A 223 13.46 3.98 -1.72
CA PHE A 223 12.47 4.50 -2.65
C PHE A 223 11.48 5.40 -1.92
N ALA A 224 11.09 6.52 -2.53
CA ALA A 224 10.06 7.40 -1.98
C ALA A 224 9.03 7.83 -3.03
N ASP A 225 7.75 7.67 -2.67
CA ASP A 225 6.55 8.13 -3.38
C ASP A 225 5.65 8.90 -2.41
N VAL A 226 6.26 9.87 -1.72
CA VAL A 226 5.59 10.69 -0.71
C VAL A 226 5.11 11.97 -1.36
N ALA A 227 3.79 12.19 -1.39
CA ALA A 227 3.18 13.40 -1.95
C ALA A 227 3.07 14.53 -0.92
N GLN A 228 4.21 15.06 -0.44
CA GLN A 228 4.28 16.22 0.46
C GLN A 228 4.96 17.42 -0.22
N PRO A 229 4.91 18.64 0.33
CA PRO A 229 5.72 19.74 -0.19
C PRO A 229 7.20 19.61 0.15
N ASP A 230 7.53 19.04 1.31
CA ASP A 230 8.88 18.88 1.85
C ASP A 230 9.49 17.49 1.55
N GLN A 231 9.23 16.95 0.35
CA GLN A 231 9.62 15.57 -0.03
C GLN A 231 11.13 15.35 0.07
N ALA A 232 11.92 16.29 -0.47
CA ALA A 232 13.37 16.20 -0.49
C ALA A 232 13.94 16.17 0.94
N ARG A 233 13.46 17.06 1.83
CA ARG A 233 13.82 17.05 3.26
C ARG A 233 13.50 15.72 3.94
N ILE A 234 12.29 15.18 3.75
CA ILE A 234 11.88 13.88 4.29
C ILE A 234 12.81 12.77 3.80
N PHE A 235 13.12 12.78 2.50
CA PHE A 235 14.00 11.82 1.87
C PHE A 235 15.41 11.87 2.42
N VAL A 236 15.99 13.07 2.50
CA VAL A 236 17.33 13.34 3.03
C VAL A 236 17.45 12.84 4.47
N LEU A 237 16.49 13.18 5.33
CA LEU A 237 16.50 12.72 6.72
C LEU A 237 16.46 11.20 6.82
N ASN A 238 15.63 10.52 6.02
CA ASN A 238 15.58 9.07 6.02
C ASN A 238 16.87 8.43 5.49
N GLY A 239 17.44 8.98 4.42
CA GLY A 239 18.69 8.46 3.87
C GLY A 239 19.86 8.62 4.83
N GLN A 240 19.94 9.73 5.57
CA GLN A 240 20.96 9.93 6.61
C GLN A 240 20.86 8.92 7.75
N PHE A 241 19.65 8.48 8.11
CA PHE A 241 19.45 7.51 9.19
C PHE A 241 19.66 6.06 8.75
N PHE A 242 19.25 5.70 7.53
CA PHE A 242 19.09 4.30 7.15
C PHE A 242 19.85 3.89 5.89
N LEU A 243 20.20 4.79 4.98
CA LEU A 243 20.81 4.39 3.70
C LEU A 243 22.32 4.19 3.86
N LYS A 244 22.82 3.04 3.41
CA LYS A 244 24.26 2.75 3.42
C LYS A 244 25.00 3.71 2.50
N ASN A 245 26.29 3.94 2.79
CA ASN A 245 27.18 4.55 1.80
C ASN A 245 27.24 3.66 0.55
N ASN A 246 27.26 4.26 -0.64
CA ASN A 246 27.05 3.59 -1.92
C ASN A 246 25.66 2.95 -2.10
N GLY A 247 24.71 3.23 -1.19
CA GLY A 247 23.33 2.78 -1.30
C GLY A 247 22.62 3.51 -2.44
N GLY A 248 21.84 2.76 -3.23
CA GLY A 248 21.08 3.34 -4.32
C GLY A 248 19.80 4.00 -3.82
N TYR A 249 19.27 4.94 -4.58
CA TYR A 249 18.00 5.55 -4.24
C TYR A 249 17.19 5.94 -5.47
N MET A 250 15.89 6.11 -5.25
CA MET A 250 14.97 6.66 -6.23
C MET A 250 13.92 7.52 -5.52
N LEU A 251 13.88 8.80 -5.85
CA LEU A 251 12.90 9.77 -5.37
C LEU A 251 11.92 10.08 -6.49
N CYS A 252 10.64 9.80 -6.31
CA CYS A 252 9.60 10.25 -7.21
C CYS A 252 9.11 11.64 -6.77
N VAL A 253 9.35 12.65 -7.61
CA VAL A 253 8.93 14.03 -7.38
C VAL A 253 7.69 14.31 -8.21
N LYS A 254 6.64 14.79 -7.56
CA LYS A 254 5.44 15.32 -8.23
C LYS A 254 5.45 16.84 -8.15
N ALA A 255 5.65 17.51 -9.28
CA ALA A 255 5.85 18.96 -9.32
C ALA A 255 4.70 19.73 -8.64
N SER A 256 3.46 19.34 -8.93
CA SER A 256 2.25 19.97 -8.39
C SER A 256 2.04 19.81 -6.87
N CYS A 257 2.73 18.86 -6.22
CA CYS A 257 2.68 18.72 -4.76
C CYS A 257 3.71 19.60 -4.04
N VAL A 258 4.77 20.01 -4.73
CA VAL A 258 5.79 20.90 -4.17
C VAL A 258 5.36 22.36 -4.39
N ASP A 259 5.13 22.74 -5.64
CA ASP A 259 4.65 24.07 -6.00
C ASP A 259 3.90 23.99 -7.34
N SER A 260 2.60 24.27 -7.32
CA SER A 260 1.75 24.23 -8.52
C SER A 260 1.89 25.46 -9.44
N THR A 261 2.59 26.51 -8.98
CA THR A 261 2.77 27.76 -9.74
C THR A 261 4.07 27.79 -10.55
N LEU A 262 5.03 26.94 -10.17
CA LEU A 262 6.32 26.85 -10.82
C LEU A 262 6.31 25.85 -11.98
N ASP A 263 7.24 26.06 -12.91
CA ASP A 263 7.53 25.11 -13.97
C ASP A 263 8.07 23.79 -13.37
N PRO A 264 7.57 22.61 -13.80
CA PRO A 264 8.01 21.32 -13.28
C PRO A 264 9.53 21.10 -13.31
N HIS A 265 10.22 21.55 -14.36
CA HIS A 265 11.67 21.38 -14.45
C HIS A 265 12.42 22.16 -13.38
N LYS A 266 11.90 23.34 -12.98
CA LYS A 266 12.47 24.11 -11.86
C LYS A 266 12.30 23.38 -10.54
N VAL A 267 11.14 22.78 -10.31
CA VAL A 267 10.88 21.98 -9.10
C VAL A 267 11.83 20.79 -9.03
N TYR A 268 12.05 20.09 -10.15
CA TYR A 268 12.99 18.97 -10.21
C TYR A 268 14.43 19.41 -9.95
N ALA A 269 14.86 20.54 -10.51
CA ALA A 269 16.19 21.10 -10.28
C ALA A 269 16.40 21.49 -8.79
N MET A 270 15.39 22.08 -8.15
CA MET A 270 15.43 22.40 -6.72
C MET A 270 15.58 21.13 -5.86
N ALA A 271 14.80 20.09 -6.14
CA ALA A 271 14.90 18.81 -5.44
C ALA A 271 16.28 18.15 -5.65
N GLN A 272 16.82 18.20 -6.87
CA GLN A 272 18.17 17.70 -7.15
C GLN A 272 19.25 18.46 -6.37
N GLN A 273 19.11 19.78 -6.23
CA GLN A 273 20.07 20.58 -5.47
C GLN A 273 20.03 20.25 -3.99
N GLU A 274 18.84 20.16 -3.39
CA GLU A 274 18.69 19.78 -1.97
C GLU A 274 19.26 18.39 -1.67
N LEU A 275 19.10 17.43 -2.60
CA LEU A 275 19.73 16.12 -2.53
C LEU A 275 21.26 16.21 -2.58
N LYS A 276 21.82 17.00 -3.51
CA LYS A 276 23.28 17.19 -3.64
C LYS A 276 23.88 17.78 -2.38
N ASP A 277 23.23 18.80 -1.80
CA ASP A 277 23.70 19.47 -0.58
C ASP A 277 23.75 18.49 0.61
N ALA A 278 22.93 17.44 0.59
CA ALA A 278 22.91 16.39 1.61
C ALA A 278 23.85 15.19 1.33
N GLY A 279 24.64 15.23 0.25
CA GLY A 279 25.59 14.19 -0.13
C GLY A 279 25.00 13.05 -0.96
N PHE A 280 23.86 13.27 -1.62
CA PHE A 280 23.31 12.36 -2.62
C PHE A 280 23.82 12.75 -4.01
N GLN A 281 24.37 11.78 -4.73
CA GLN A 281 24.79 11.98 -6.12
C GLN A 281 23.67 11.57 -7.06
N ASN A 282 23.04 12.56 -7.71
CA ASN A 282 22.07 12.33 -8.77
C ASN A 282 22.80 11.81 -10.03
N GLU A 283 22.45 10.63 -10.51
CA GLU A 283 23.07 9.99 -11.68
C GLU A 283 22.14 10.05 -12.89
N GLU A 284 20.84 9.87 -12.67
CA GLU A 284 19.84 9.75 -13.73
C GLU A 284 18.52 10.42 -13.30
N MET A 285 17.77 10.94 -14.27
CA MET A 285 16.41 11.42 -14.07
C MET A 285 15.52 10.82 -15.15
N ALA A 286 14.51 10.06 -14.73
CA ALA A 286 13.53 9.46 -15.61
C ALA A 286 12.25 10.29 -15.59
N ASP A 287 11.85 10.82 -16.74
CA ASP A 287 10.54 11.41 -16.91
C ASP A 287 9.51 10.29 -17.13
N ILE A 288 8.45 10.27 -16.32
CA ILE A 288 7.39 9.25 -16.39
C ILE A 288 6.03 9.86 -16.74
N GLU A 289 6.03 11.06 -17.34
CA GLU A 289 4.83 11.83 -17.69
C GLU A 289 3.80 11.02 -18.51
N ASP A 290 4.25 10.14 -19.41
CA ASP A 290 3.39 9.25 -20.21
C ASP A 290 2.45 8.36 -19.37
N HIS A 291 2.88 8.01 -18.16
CA HIS A 291 2.13 7.15 -17.24
C HIS A 291 1.56 7.93 -16.05
N HIS A 292 2.34 8.87 -15.52
CA HIS A 292 2.04 9.67 -14.33
C HIS A 292 2.32 11.14 -14.60
N ARG A 293 1.30 11.89 -14.99
CA ARG A 293 1.43 13.32 -15.37
C ARG A 293 2.14 14.15 -14.29
N GLY A 294 3.11 14.96 -14.69
CA GLY A 294 3.86 15.86 -13.80
C GLY A 294 4.68 15.15 -12.72
N HIS A 295 5.15 13.92 -13.01
CA HIS A 295 6.07 13.18 -12.16
C HIS A 295 7.40 12.94 -12.87
N ALA A 296 8.49 13.08 -12.13
CA ALA A 296 9.81 12.65 -12.53
C ALA A 296 10.45 11.83 -11.41
N CYS A 297 11.27 10.86 -11.77
CA CYS A 297 12.02 10.04 -10.82
C CYS A 297 13.50 10.38 -10.89
N ILE A 298 14.05 10.87 -9.78
CA ILE A 298 15.48 11.15 -9.63
C ILE A 298 16.13 9.90 -9.03
N ILE A 299 17.18 9.41 -9.68
CA ILE A 299 17.87 8.17 -9.34
C ILE A 299 19.34 8.47 -9.11
N GLY A 300 19.93 7.82 -8.12
CA GLY A 300 21.33 8.05 -7.81
C GLY A 300 21.86 7.17 -6.69
N THR A 301 23.02 7.59 -6.18
CA THR A 301 23.76 6.90 -5.12
C THR A 301 24.03 7.82 -3.94
N TYR A 302 23.86 7.32 -2.73
CA TYR A 302 24.17 8.07 -1.50
C TYR A 302 25.64 7.94 -1.13
N ARG A 303 26.33 9.07 -1.01
CA ARG A 303 27.77 9.16 -0.64
C ARG A 303 28.62 8.09 -1.35
N PRO A 304 28.67 8.13 -2.69
CA PRO A 304 29.52 7.21 -3.43
C PRO A 304 30.97 7.41 -3.01
N THR A 305 31.66 6.29 -2.79
CA THR A 305 33.09 6.31 -2.50
C THR A 305 33.82 6.69 -3.78
N PRO A 306 34.78 7.64 -3.76
CA PRO A 306 35.58 7.94 -4.93
C PRO A 306 36.24 6.66 -5.45
N THR A 307 35.98 6.31 -6.70
CA THR A 307 36.78 5.30 -7.39
C THR A 307 38.15 5.89 -7.66
N ASN A 308 39.16 5.43 -6.92
CA ASN A 308 40.58 5.68 -7.20
C ASN A 308 40.99 5.07 -8.53
#